data_AF-A0AA39W013-F1
#
_entry.id   AF-A0AA39W013-F1
#
_cell.length_a   1.000
_cell.length_b   1.000
_cell.length_c   1.000
_cell.angle_alpha   90.00
_cell.angle_beta   90.00
_cell.angle_gamma   90.00
#
_symmetry.space_group_name_H-M   'P 1'
#
loop_
_entity.id
_entity.type
_entity.pdbx_description
1 polymer ?
#
loop_
_entity_poly.entity_id
_entity_poly.type
_entity_poly.pdbx_seq_one_letter_code
_entity_poly.pdbx_strand_id
1 'polypeptide(L)'
;MGSSSMISPEDVLESLMNDGTIDSLRLKIINQLKANEELKNTTIKMAEQSKVLNTPGAEKQIKRELFDALRQELEEPLLFPLPNVETQPCKETENEIEKGKEKGKQKEHENEKDNSNSALKKRRYTEMNEGTMNLQND
;
A
#
# COMPACT_ATOMS: atom_id res chain seq x y z
N MET A 1 -2.30 56.75 -0.74
CA MET A 1 -2.12 56.04 0.55
C MET A 1 -2.69 54.65 0.37
N GLY A 2 -1.83 53.64 0.27
CA GLY A 2 -2.29 52.25 0.16
C GLY A 2 -2.81 51.79 1.51
N SER A 3 -4.11 51.53 1.59
CA SER A 3 -4.74 50.94 2.77
C SER A 3 -4.21 49.51 2.89
N SER A 4 -3.19 49.29 3.72
CA SER A 4 -2.81 47.93 4.13
C SER A 4 -3.88 47.43 5.10
N SER A 5 -5.04 47.07 4.54
CA SER A 5 -6.08 46.37 5.29
C SER A 5 -5.51 45.01 5.64
N MET A 6 -5.54 44.66 6.92
CA MET A 6 -5.20 43.31 7.34
C MET A 6 -6.15 42.35 6.62
N ILE A 7 -5.59 41.50 5.77
CA ILE A 7 -6.33 40.46 5.06
C ILE A 7 -6.82 39.46 6.10
N SER A 8 -8.13 39.20 6.13
CA SER A 8 -8.70 38.16 6.98
C SER A 8 -8.56 36.79 6.31
N PRO A 9 -8.53 35.69 7.08
CA PRO A 9 -8.58 34.34 6.52
C PRO A 9 -9.81 34.09 5.63
N GLU A 10 -10.94 34.71 5.95
CA GLU A 10 -12.18 34.62 5.17
C GLU A 10 -12.02 35.27 3.79
N ASP A 11 -11.36 36.43 3.70
CA ASP A 11 -11.06 37.08 2.41
C ASP A 11 -10.20 36.18 1.50
N VAL A 12 -9.25 35.47 2.11
CA VAL A 12 -8.40 34.49 1.40
C VAL A 12 -9.22 33.31 0.92
N LEU A 13 -10.10 32.78 1.76
CA LEU A 13 -10.95 31.65 1.40
C LEU A 13 -11.91 32.02 0.27
N GLU A 14 -12.54 33.18 0.35
CA GLU A 14 -13.42 33.70 -0.71
C GLU A 14 -12.66 33.86 -2.03
N SER A 15 -11.45 34.42 -1.98
CA SER A 15 -10.58 34.50 -3.17
C SER A 15 -10.31 33.12 -3.79
N LEU A 16 -9.95 32.11 -2.98
CA LEU A 16 -9.65 30.74 -3.45
C LEU A 16 -10.88 29.96 -3.94
N MET A 17 -12.07 30.31 -3.46
CA MET A 17 -13.33 29.76 -3.96
C MET A 17 -13.68 30.36 -5.32
N ASN A 18 -13.44 31.66 -5.49
CA ASN A 18 -13.82 32.39 -6.70
C ASN A 18 -12.83 32.23 -7.86
N ASP A 19 -11.55 31.94 -7.58
CA ASP A 19 -10.53 31.71 -8.61
C ASP A 19 -10.52 30.28 -9.19
N GLY A 20 -11.35 29.38 -8.63
CA GLY A 20 -11.49 27.99 -9.08
C GLY A 20 -10.39 27.04 -8.58
N THR A 21 -9.45 27.50 -7.75
CA THR A 21 -8.37 26.66 -7.19
C THR A 21 -8.94 25.51 -6.37
N ILE A 22 -9.95 25.80 -5.52
CA ILE A 22 -10.61 24.78 -4.70
C ILE A 22 -11.34 23.75 -5.56
N ASP A 23 -12.00 24.18 -6.64
CA ASP A 23 -12.70 23.25 -7.53
C ASP A 23 -11.74 22.39 -8.34
N SER A 24 -10.61 22.93 -8.79
CA SER A 24 -9.53 22.16 -9.42
C SER A 24 -8.99 21.08 -8.47
N LEU A 25 -8.78 21.43 -7.19
CA LEU A 25 -8.37 20.46 -6.17
C LEU A 25 -9.41 19.37 -5.96
N ARG A 26 -10.70 19.73 -5.84
CA ARG A 26 -11.80 18.77 -5.72
C ARG A 26 -11.85 17.84 -6.92
N LEU A 27 -11.73 18.38 -8.14
CA LEU A 27 -11.73 17.59 -9.36
C LEU A 27 -10.56 16.59 -9.38
N LYS A 28 -9.36 17.02 -8.97
CA LYS A 28 -8.19 16.14 -8.89
C LYS A 28 -8.42 14.99 -7.90
N ILE A 29 -8.97 15.28 -6.72
CA ILE A 29 -9.31 14.26 -5.72
C ILE A 29 -10.35 13.29 -6.29
N ILE A 30 -11.43 13.80 -6.90
CA ILE A 30 -12.48 12.97 -7.51
C ILE A 30 -11.90 12.05 -8.59
N ASN A 31 -11.06 12.58 -9.48
CA ASN A 31 -10.47 11.81 -10.55
C ASN A 31 -9.52 10.72 -10.02
N GLN A 32 -8.71 11.04 -9.01
CA GLN A 32 -7.86 10.03 -8.35
C GLN A 32 -8.69 8.94 -7.66
N LEU A 33 -9.77 9.31 -6.97
CA LEU A 33 -10.66 8.33 -6.33
C LEU A 33 -11.32 7.41 -7.35
N LYS A 34 -11.83 7.95 -8.46
CA LYS A 34 -12.42 7.16 -9.55
C LYS A 34 -11.41 6.21 -10.19
N ALA A 35 -10.20 6.71 -10.50
CA ALA A 35 -9.13 5.89 -11.06
C ALA A 35 -8.73 4.75 -10.11
N ASN A 36 -8.64 5.03 -8.80
CA ASN A 36 -8.34 4.01 -7.80
C ASN A 36 -9.45 2.95 -7.68
N GLU A 37 -10.72 3.37 -7.76
CA GLU A 37 -11.85 2.45 -7.76
C GLU A 37 -11.86 1.54 -9.00
N GLU A 38 -11.63 2.12 -10.18
CA GLU A 38 -11.53 1.39 -11.44
C GLU A 38 -10.36 0.40 -11.44
N LEU A 39 -9.18 0.83 -10.94
CA LEU A 39 -8.01 -0.04 -10.78
C LEU A 39 -8.33 -1.22 -9.87
N LYS A 40 -8.95 -0.99 -8.71
CA LYS A 40 -9.36 -2.05 -7.79
C LYS A 40 -10.30 -3.05 -8.48
N ASN A 41 -11.33 -2.54 -9.16
CA ASN A 41 -12.32 -3.38 -9.84
C ASN A 41 -11.67 -4.20 -10.97
N THR A 42 -10.73 -3.62 -11.71
CA THR A 42 -9.97 -4.30 -12.75
C THR A 42 -9.09 -5.40 -12.16
N THR A 43 -8.35 -5.12 -11.09
CA THR A 43 -7.52 -6.11 -10.39
C THR A 43 -8.33 -7.28 -9.86
N ILE A 44 -9.51 -7.02 -9.28
CA ILE A 44 -10.43 -8.09 -8.83
C ILE A 44 -10.85 -8.96 -10.01
N LYS A 45 -11.30 -8.36 -11.13
CA LYS A 45 -11.68 -9.11 -12.33
C LYS A 45 -10.54 -9.96 -12.89
N MET A 46 -9.31 -9.42 -12.91
CA MET A 46 -8.14 -10.18 -13.36
C MET A 46 -7.87 -11.39 -12.46
N ALA A 47 -8.00 -11.23 -11.14
CA ALA A 47 -7.86 -12.34 -10.21
C ALA A 47 -9.01 -13.37 -10.39
N GLU A 48 -10.26 -12.92 -10.54
CA GLU A 48 -11.41 -13.81 -10.77
C GLU A 48 -11.29 -14.60 -12.08
N GLN A 49 -10.65 -14.03 -13.11
CA GLN A 49 -10.41 -14.68 -14.40
C GLN A 49 -9.10 -15.47 -14.46
N SER A 50 -8.28 -15.44 -13.40
CA SER A 50 -6.98 -16.12 -13.37
C SER A 50 -7.12 -17.61 -13.58
N LYS A 51 -6.32 -18.17 -14.48
CA LYS A 51 -6.22 -19.62 -14.67
C LYS A 51 -5.60 -20.29 -13.45
N VAL A 52 -4.60 -19.66 -12.84
CA VAL A 52 -3.94 -20.18 -11.63
C VAL A 52 -4.95 -20.38 -10.50
N LEU A 53 -5.82 -19.40 -10.25
CA LEU A 53 -6.83 -19.49 -9.19
C LEU A 53 -8.01 -20.41 -9.57
N ASN A 54 -8.38 -20.48 -10.85
CA ASN A 54 -9.48 -21.32 -11.32
C ASN A 54 -9.08 -22.77 -11.64
N THR A 55 -7.81 -23.15 -11.42
CA THR A 55 -7.35 -24.53 -11.65
C THR A 55 -7.89 -25.45 -10.55
N PRO A 56 -8.49 -26.61 -10.89
CA PRO A 56 -8.95 -27.56 -9.88
C PRO A 56 -7.82 -27.98 -8.93
N GLY A 57 -8.03 -27.87 -7.62
CA GLY A 57 -7.01 -28.18 -6.62
C GLY A 57 -6.13 -26.99 -6.22
N ALA A 58 -6.34 -25.79 -6.77
CA ALA A 58 -5.65 -24.57 -6.35
C ALA A 58 -5.81 -24.30 -4.83
N GLU A 59 -6.93 -24.70 -4.24
CA GLU A 59 -7.19 -24.58 -2.80
C GLU A 59 -6.26 -25.43 -1.91
N LYS A 60 -5.56 -26.41 -2.51
CA LYS A 60 -4.62 -27.30 -1.81
C LYS A 60 -3.16 -26.88 -1.99
N GLN A 61 -2.89 -25.91 -2.87
CA GLN A 61 -1.54 -25.40 -3.09
C GLN A 61 -1.08 -24.51 -1.94
N ILE A 62 0.24 -24.40 -1.76
CA ILE A 62 0.82 -23.52 -0.75
C ILE A 62 0.62 -22.08 -1.21
N LYS A 63 0.12 -21.21 -0.32
CA LYS A 63 -0.19 -19.80 -0.64
C LYS A 63 0.93 -19.09 -1.41
N ARG A 64 2.18 -19.31 -1.02
CA ARG A 64 3.36 -18.70 -1.66
C ARG A 64 3.48 -19.10 -3.14
N GLU A 65 3.37 -20.39 -3.44
CA GLU A 65 3.44 -20.89 -4.81
C GLU A 65 2.28 -20.38 -5.66
N LEU A 66 1.08 -20.32 -5.06
CA LEU A 66 -0.10 -19.75 -5.72
C LEU A 66 0.07 -18.26 -6.04
N PHE A 67 0.63 -17.47 -5.13
CA PHE A 67 0.93 -16.05 -5.35
C PHE A 67 2.03 -15.86 -6.41
N ASP A 68 3.10 -16.64 -6.35
CA ASP A 68 4.21 -16.54 -7.32
C ASP A 68 3.71 -16.89 -8.74
N ALA A 69 2.91 -17.95 -8.87
CA ALA A 69 2.30 -18.35 -10.14
C ALA A 69 1.28 -17.32 -10.65
N LEU A 70 0.43 -16.78 -9.78
CA LEU A 70 -0.53 -15.72 -10.14
C LEU A 70 0.19 -14.46 -10.59
N ARG A 71 1.26 -14.06 -9.88
CA ARG A 71 2.08 -12.91 -10.24
C ARG A 71 2.70 -13.10 -11.62
N GLN A 72 3.25 -14.28 -11.90
CA GLN A 72 3.75 -14.59 -13.23
C GLN A 72 2.64 -14.46 -14.29
N GLU A 73 1.48 -15.09 -14.09
CA GLU A 73 0.34 -15.01 -15.02
C GLU A 73 -0.07 -13.56 -15.34
N LEU A 74 -0.07 -12.68 -14.33
CA LEU A 74 -0.51 -11.29 -14.47
C LEU A 74 0.62 -10.35 -14.94
N GLU A 75 1.90 -10.70 -14.75
CA GLU A 75 3.06 -9.92 -15.21
C GLU A 75 3.51 -10.28 -16.63
N GLU A 76 3.28 -11.50 -17.11
CA GLU A 76 3.63 -11.93 -18.48
C GLU A 76 3.02 -11.03 -19.58
N PRO A 77 1.74 -10.57 -19.47
CA PRO A 77 1.17 -9.61 -20.42
C PRO A 77 1.82 -8.21 -20.36
N LEU A 78 2.49 -7.87 -19.25
CA LEU A 78 3.10 -6.56 -19.01
C LEU A 78 4.60 -6.54 -19.36
N LEU A 79 5.27 -7.69 -19.31
CA LEU A 79 6.70 -7.83 -19.62
C LEU A 79 6.98 -7.88 -21.13
N PHE A 80 5.99 -8.30 -21.93
CA PHE A 80 6.06 -8.27 -23.40
C PHE A 80 4.93 -7.44 -24.03
N PRO A 81 4.88 -6.11 -23.82
CA PRO A 81 4.23 -5.24 -24.77
C PRO A 81 4.98 -5.41 -26.09
N LEU A 82 4.29 -5.81 -27.15
CA LEU A 82 4.83 -5.79 -28.52
C LEU A 82 5.53 -4.44 -28.76
N PRO A 83 6.69 -4.43 -29.45
CA PRO A 83 7.63 -3.33 -29.34
C PRO A 83 7.03 -2.05 -29.96
N ASN A 84 6.82 -1.05 -29.11
CA ASN A 84 6.95 0.34 -29.51
C ASN A 84 7.62 1.15 -28.38
N VAL A 85 8.94 0.99 -28.33
CA VAL A 85 9.97 2.00 -28.00
C VAL A 85 9.56 3.08 -26.98
N GLU A 86 9.86 2.85 -25.69
CA GLU A 86 10.82 3.63 -24.89
C GLU A 86 10.83 3.16 -23.42
N THR A 87 11.95 2.56 -23.03
CA THR A 87 12.25 2.04 -21.69
C THR A 87 12.79 3.17 -20.80
N GLN A 88 12.35 3.24 -19.54
CA GLN A 88 13.06 3.95 -18.46
C GLN A 88 13.37 2.94 -17.34
N PRO A 89 14.64 2.81 -16.89
CA PRO A 89 15.05 1.76 -15.97
C PRO A 89 14.78 2.13 -14.51
N CYS A 90 14.10 1.25 -13.77
CA CYS A 90 14.08 1.29 -12.32
C CYS A 90 15.38 0.67 -11.79
N LYS A 91 16.06 1.41 -10.93
CA LYS A 91 17.40 1.13 -10.40
C LYS A 91 17.43 -0.21 -9.66
N GLU A 92 18.33 -1.08 -10.12
CA GLU A 92 18.83 -2.24 -9.38
C GLU A 92 19.79 -1.76 -8.28
N THR A 93 19.65 -2.29 -7.07
CA THR A 93 20.80 -2.48 -6.18
C THR A 93 20.96 -3.98 -6.02
N GLU A 94 21.93 -4.47 -6.78
CA GLU A 94 22.53 -5.80 -6.72
C GLU A 94 23.05 -6.09 -5.30
N ASN A 95 22.98 -7.36 -4.90
CA ASN A 95 24.01 -8.03 -4.09
C ASN A 95 23.83 -9.55 -4.34
N GLU A 96 24.70 -10.08 -5.20
CA GLU A 96 24.87 -11.51 -5.51
C GLU A 96 25.29 -12.32 -4.26
N ILE A 97 24.58 -13.39 -3.92
CA ILE A 97 24.88 -14.82 -4.19
C ILE A 97 26.18 -15.35 -3.56
N GLU A 98 26.06 -16.32 -2.65
CA GLU A 98 26.89 -17.52 -2.76
C GLU A 98 26.23 -18.81 -2.22
N LYS A 99 26.48 -19.91 -2.94
CA LYS A 99 25.89 -21.24 -2.80
C LYS A 99 26.55 -22.07 -1.70
N GLY A 100 25.76 -22.92 -1.03
CA GLY A 100 26.24 -24.09 -0.30
C GLY A 100 25.17 -25.17 -0.19
N LYS A 101 25.40 -26.34 -0.81
CA LYS A 101 24.60 -27.58 -0.66
C LYS A 101 25.05 -28.31 0.60
N GLU A 102 24.14 -28.77 1.48
CA GLU A 102 24.25 -30.11 2.07
C GLU A 102 22.95 -30.60 2.75
N LYS A 103 22.74 -31.92 2.71
CA LYS A 103 21.62 -32.71 3.25
C LYS A 103 21.74 -32.89 4.77
N GLY A 104 20.63 -32.96 5.52
CA GLY A 104 20.67 -33.49 6.89
C GLY A 104 19.43 -33.30 7.78
N LYS A 105 18.49 -34.25 7.68
CA LYS A 105 17.56 -34.83 8.69
C LYS A 105 17.49 -34.27 10.13
N GLN A 106 16.25 -33.89 10.53
CA GLN A 106 15.54 -33.95 11.83
C GLN A 106 16.25 -33.62 13.18
N LYS A 107 15.66 -32.73 14.00
CA LYS A 107 14.88 -33.05 15.22
C LYS A 107 14.42 -31.79 15.98
N GLU A 108 13.26 -31.92 16.64
CA GLU A 108 12.64 -30.99 17.60
C GLU A 108 13.43 -30.91 18.93
N HIS A 109 13.44 -29.74 19.59
CA HIS A 109 12.82 -29.47 20.91
C HIS A 109 13.29 -28.11 21.49
N GLU A 110 12.30 -27.34 21.95
CA GLU A 110 12.21 -26.51 23.16
C GLU A 110 13.42 -25.73 23.75
N ASN A 111 13.12 -24.43 23.93
CA ASN A 111 13.29 -23.57 25.11
C ASN A 111 14.64 -23.03 25.61
N GLU A 112 14.47 -21.80 26.11
CA GLU A 112 15.30 -20.94 26.98
C GLU A 112 16.47 -20.15 26.40
N LYS A 113 16.16 -18.86 26.18
CA LYS A 113 16.66 -17.72 26.98
C LYS A 113 18.16 -17.47 26.90
N ASP A 114 18.50 -16.45 26.10
CA ASP A 114 19.54 -15.52 26.51
C ASP A 114 19.17 -14.06 26.26
N ASN A 115 19.41 -13.33 27.32
CA ASN A 115 19.24 -11.91 27.55
C ASN A 115 20.12 -11.09 26.61
N SER A 116 19.52 -10.15 25.88
CA SER A 116 20.25 -8.99 25.35
C SER A 116 19.36 -7.76 25.42
N ASN A 117 19.56 -7.02 26.51
CA ASN A 117 18.99 -5.71 26.76
C ASN A 117 19.54 -4.68 25.75
N SER A 118 18.89 -4.52 24.60
CA SER A 118 19.07 -3.29 23.82
C SER A 118 17.93 -2.33 24.15
N ALA A 119 18.22 -1.32 24.97
CA ALA A 119 17.33 -0.25 25.34
C ALA A 119 16.97 0.61 24.12
N LEU A 120 16.05 0.13 23.29
CA LEU A 120 15.37 0.93 22.27
C LEU A 120 13.96 1.22 22.76
N LYS A 121 13.82 2.45 23.21
CA LYS A 121 12.65 3.15 23.77
C LYS A 121 11.38 2.90 22.92
N LYS A 122 10.71 1.77 23.12
CA LYS A 122 9.34 1.55 22.64
C LYS A 122 8.40 2.43 23.46
N ARG A 123 8.11 3.63 22.94
CA ARG A 123 6.97 4.43 23.43
C ARG A 123 5.71 3.60 23.22
N ARG A 124 5.08 3.14 24.30
CA ARG A 124 3.79 2.44 24.27
C ARG A 124 2.71 3.39 23.71
N TYR A 125 1.94 2.89 22.74
CA TYR A 125 0.68 3.48 22.32
C TYR A 125 -0.43 2.90 23.20
N THR A 126 -0.74 3.55 24.33
CA THR A 126 -1.97 3.29 25.09
C THR A 126 -2.28 4.52 25.96
N GLU A 127 -2.79 5.60 25.37
CA GLU A 127 -3.42 6.70 26.14
C GLU A 127 -4.14 7.70 25.22
N MET A 128 -5.20 7.26 24.52
CA MET A 128 -6.19 8.20 23.96
C MET A 128 -7.56 7.51 23.90
N ASN A 129 -8.08 7.08 25.06
CA ASN A 129 -9.52 6.95 25.21
C ASN A 129 -9.91 7.05 26.68
N GLU A 130 -9.69 8.22 27.28
CA GLU A 130 -10.42 8.65 28.47
C GLU A 130 -11.37 9.78 28.05
N GLY A 131 -12.61 9.38 27.78
CA GLY A 131 -13.72 10.26 27.43
C GLY A 131 -15.01 9.66 27.97
N THR A 132 -15.06 9.40 29.28
CA THR A 132 -16.29 9.19 30.06
C THR A 132 -16.36 10.38 31.02
N MET A 133 -17.46 11.04 31.36
CA MET A 133 -18.90 10.97 31.13
C MET A 133 -19.38 12.43 31.15
N ASN A 134 -20.58 12.72 30.61
CA ASN A 134 -21.64 13.49 31.29
C ASN A 134 -22.65 13.99 30.25
N LEU A 135 -23.77 13.29 30.12
CA LEU A 135 -25.05 13.91 29.83
C LEU A 135 -26.09 13.28 30.75
N GLN A 136 -26.40 14.05 31.80
CA GLN A 136 -27.65 13.99 32.53
C GLN A 136 -28.78 14.15 31.51
N ASN A 137 -29.72 13.20 31.47
CA ASN A 137 -31.02 13.45 30.85
C ASN A 137 -32.02 13.64 31.98
N ASP A 138 -32.68 14.80 31.95
CA ASP A 138 -33.82 15.18 32.78
C ASP A 138 -35.06 14.31 32.50
#